data_AF-A0A929F6C5-F1
#
_entry.id   AF-A0A929F6C5-F1
#
_cell.length_a   1.000
_cell.length_b   1.000
_cell.length_c   1.000
_cell.angle_alpha   90.00
_cell.angle_beta   90.00
_cell.angle_gamma   90.00
#
_symmetry.space_group_name_H-M   'P 1'
#
loop_
_entity.id
_entity.type
_entity.pdbx_description
1 polymer ?
#
loop_
_entity_poly.entity_id
_entity_poly.type
_entity_poly.pdbx_seq_one_letter_code
_entity_poly.pdbx_strand_id
1 'polypeptide(L)'
;FIPLPSLHHVLALRLVTGVSSSSILESGLVEEKFKLGGNYSADNLSSTDTNTFSLRGYKPATLEGNNLILTSLEYRFPIANIEHSLKLGPLSIFLERLSGALFVDIGNAWESADTNPNITTKENEINSILRNFKSSIGAELKADFNYQYDSPFTLKMGAAKALSDPKGYDIYITLGTSF
;
A
#
# COMPACT_ATOMS: atom_id res chain seq x y z
N PHE A 1 1.46 -8.25 12.88
CA PHE A 1 -0.01 -8.25 13.02
C PHE A 1 -0.36 -8.59 14.46
N ILE A 2 -1.40 -7.98 15.02
CA ILE A 2 -1.87 -8.26 16.38
C ILE A 2 -3.32 -8.77 16.26
N PRO A 3 -3.60 -10.05 16.59
CA PRO A 3 -4.95 -10.58 16.60
C PRO A 3 -5.71 -10.09 17.83
N LEU A 4 -6.95 -9.61 17.65
CA LEU A 4 -7.83 -9.20 18.75
C LEU A 4 -8.73 -10.37 19.19
N PRO A 5 -8.85 -10.65 20.50
CA PRO A 5 -9.27 -11.96 21.00
C PRO A 5 -10.75 -12.35 20.82
N SER A 6 -11.67 -11.45 20.44
CA SER A 6 -13.10 -11.80 20.42
C SER A 6 -13.79 -11.79 19.06
N LEU A 7 -13.15 -11.31 17.97
CA LEU A 7 -13.86 -11.11 16.69
C LEU A 7 -13.06 -11.48 15.43
N HIS A 8 -11.89 -12.12 15.55
CA HIS A 8 -10.97 -12.35 14.42
C HIS A 8 -10.56 -11.06 13.69
N HIS A 9 -10.57 -9.93 14.39
CA HIS A 9 -10.07 -8.66 13.86
C HIS A 9 -8.54 -8.67 13.92
N VAL A 10 -7.90 -8.15 12.88
CA VAL A 10 -6.45 -8.09 12.77
C VAL A 10 -6.03 -6.65 12.57
N LEU A 11 -5.17 -6.16 13.45
CA LEU A 11 -4.46 -4.91 13.22
C LEU A 11 -3.07 -5.21 12.65
N ALA A 12 -2.76 -4.67 11.49
CA ALA A 12 -1.48 -4.78 10.84
C ALA A 12 -0.82 -3.40 10.74
N LEU A 13 0.46 -3.35 11.12
CA LEU A 13 1.30 -2.18 10.95
C LEU A 13 2.45 -2.57 10.04
N ARG A 14 2.71 -1.75 9.02
CA ARG A 14 3.84 -1.89 8.10
C ARG A 14 4.64 -0.60 8.12
N LEU A 15 5.96 -0.74 8.24
CA LEU A 15 6.92 0.36 8.11
C LEU A 15 7.93 -0.04 7.05
N VAL A 16 8.16 0.85 6.09
CA VAL A 16 9.15 0.72 5.03
C VAL A 16 10.04 1.94 5.08
N THR A 17 11.34 1.73 5.01
CA THR A 17 12.34 2.80 4.90
C THR A 17 13.42 2.38 3.91
N GLY A 18 13.95 3.33 3.15
CA GLY A 18 14.98 3.09 2.15
C GLY A 18 15.88 4.30 2.02
N VAL A 19 17.18 4.04 1.84
CA VAL A 19 18.17 5.06 1.48
C VAL A 19 18.98 4.50 0.31
N SER A 20 19.10 5.31 -0.73
CA SER A 20 19.90 5.03 -1.91
C SER A 20 21.01 6.07 -1.98
N SER A 21 22.21 5.65 -2.34
CA SER A 21 23.36 6.52 -2.52
C SER A 21 24.14 6.04 -3.72
N SER A 22 24.39 6.93 -4.67
CA SER A 22 25.22 6.65 -5.83
C SER A 22 26.70 6.67 -5.42
N SER A 23 27.34 5.50 -5.38
CA SER A 23 28.81 5.46 -5.28
C SER A 23 29.41 5.86 -6.63
N ILE A 24 30.43 6.71 -6.58
CA ILE A 24 31.13 7.46 -7.64
C ILE A 24 31.77 6.58 -8.77
N LEU A 25 31.48 5.28 -8.84
CA LEU A 25 32.10 4.34 -9.78
C LEU A 25 31.25 4.05 -11.02
N GLU A 26 30.01 4.53 -11.09
CA GLU A 26 29.08 4.18 -12.18
C GLU A 26 28.28 5.40 -12.67
N SER A 27 29.00 6.47 -13.04
CA SER A 27 28.48 7.77 -13.50
C SER A 27 27.67 7.75 -14.82
N GLY A 28 27.14 6.59 -15.22
CA GLY A 28 26.32 6.39 -16.42
C GLY A 28 24.96 5.73 -16.16
N LEU A 29 24.70 5.26 -14.93
CA LEU A 29 23.39 4.72 -14.55
C LEU A 29 22.56 5.82 -13.88
N VAL A 30 21.32 6.00 -14.33
CA VAL A 30 20.36 6.91 -13.70
C VAL A 30 20.17 6.45 -12.25
N GLU A 31 20.40 7.35 -11.28
CA GLU A 31 20.19 7.03 -9.87
C GLU A 31 18.77 6.49 -9.68
N GLU A 32 18.71 5.27 -9.16
CA GLU A 32 17.45 4.57 -9.00
C GLU A 32 16.71 5.15 -7.79
N LYS A 33 15.79 6.08 -8.07
CA LYS A 33 14.98 6.76 -7.05
C LYS A 33 13.80 5.90 -6.63
N PHE A 34 13.47 5.96 -5.34
CA PHE A 34 12.25 5.40 -4.80
C PHE A 34 11.06 6.23 -5.27
N LYS A 35 10.03 5.56 -5.78
CA LYS A 35 8.78 6.15 -6.25
C LYS A 35 7.65 5.73 -5.33
N LEU A 36 6.87 6.69 -4.86
CA LEU A 36 5.77 6.47 -3.93
C LEU A 36 4.46 6.98 -4.54
N GLY A 37 3.43 6.15 -4.53
CA GLY A 37 2.10 6.48 -5.06
C GLY A 37 1.45 5.34 -5.84
N GLY A 38 0.14 5.43 -6.04
CA GLY A 38 -0.66 4.40 -6.68
C GLY A 38 -1.02 3.26 -5.73
N ASN A 39 -1.72 2.27 -6.29
CA ASN A 39 -2.24 1.09 -5.60
C ASN A 39 -1.42 -0.18 -5.92
N TYR A 40 -0.15 -0.02 -6.34
CA TYR A 40 0.75 -1.12 -6.69
C TYR A 40 0.70 -2.19 -5.61
N SER A 41 0.08 -3.33 -5.93
CA SER A 41 -0.02 -4.54 -5.14
C SER A 41 0.23 -4.34 -3.64
N ALA A 42 -0.64 -3.57 -2.97
CA ALA A 42 -0.46 -3.24 -1.55
C ALA A 42 -0.37 -4.49 -0.65
N ASP A 43 -0.89 -5.63 -1.15
CA ASP A 43 -0.89 -6.95 -0.52
C ASP A 43 0.24 -7.89 -0.97
N ASN A 44 1.04 -7.56 -1.97
CA ASN A 44 2.00 -8.51 -2.54
C ASN A 44 3.38 -8.32 -1.92
N LEU A 45 3.65 -9.10 -0.87
CA LEU A 45 4.97 -9.24 -0.25
C LEU A 45 6.04 -9.79 -1.21
N SER A 46 5.62 -10.26 -2.40
CA SER A 46 6.47 -10.85 -3.44
C SER A 46 6.71 -9.90 -4.63
N SER A 47 6.39 -8.59 -4.49
CA SER A 47 6.70 -7.61 -5.53
C SER A 47 8.21 -7.54 -5.78
N THR A 48 8.63 -7.85 -7.00
CA THR A 48 10.03 -7.75 -7.42
C THR A 48 10.45 -6.30 -7.70
N ASP A 49 9.49 -5.37 -7.75
CA ASP A 49 9.79 -3.95 -7.88
C ASP A 49 10.43 -3.44 -6.58
N THR A 50 11.74 -3.21 -6.60
CA THR A 50 12.52 -2.77 -5.44
C THR A 50 12.36 -1.28 -5.15
N ASN A 51 11.83 -0.51 -6.10
CA ASN A 51 11.87 0.95 -6.06
C ASN A 51 10.49 1.60 -6.09
N THR A 52 9.40 0.85 -6.28
CA THR A 52 8.04 1.39 -6.32
C THR A 52 7.28 0.95 -5.09
N PHE A 53 6.73 1.92 -4.37
CA PHE A 53 5.98 1.69 -3.14
C PHE A 53 4.59 2.29 -3.25
N SER A 54 3.62 1.53 -2.73
CA SER A 54 2.20 1.87 -2.78
C SER A 54 1.87 2.92 -1.73
N LEU A 55 1.30 4.03 -2.16
CA LEU A 55 0.65 5.03 -1.31
C LEU A 55 -0.73 5.28 -1.90
N ARG A 56 -1.68 4.47 -1.43
CA ARG A 56 -3.05 4.41 -1.97
C ARG A 56 -3.71 5.79 -1.89
N GLY A 57 -4.49 6.17 -2.89
CA GLY A 57 -5.16 7.49 -2.93
C GLY A 57 -4.35 8.59 -3.61
N TYR A 58 -3.08 8.33 -3.94
CA TYR A 58 -2.23 9.18 -4.76
C TYR A 58 -1.98 8.53 -6.12
N LYS A 59 -1.67 9.36 -7.13
CA LYS A 59 -1.30 8.84 -8.45
C LYS A 59 0.00 8.03 -8.35
N PRO A 60 0.20 7.04 -9.23
CA PRO A 60 1.50 6.39 -9.41
C PRO A 60 2.67 7.38 -9.48
N ALA A 61 3.76 7.08 -8.76
CA ALA A 61 4.98 7.90 -8.74
C ALA A 61 4.75 9.40 -8.44
N THR A 62 3.85 9.71 -7.49
CA THR A 62 3.58 11.09 -7.06
C THR A 62 4.78 11.70 -6.31
N LEU A 63 5.50 10.90 -5.53
CA LEU A 63 6.73 11.32 -4.85
C LEU A 63 7.89 10.47 -5.37
N GLU A 64 9.06 11.09 -5.49
CA GLU A 64 10.27 10.45 -5.94
C GLU A 64 11.49 10.98 -5.17
N GLY A 65 12.40 10.11 -4.77
CA GLY A 65 13.59 10.51 -4.01
C GLY A 65 14.56 9.37 -3.70
N ASN A 66 15.77 9.71 -3.27
CA ASN A 66 16.77 8.73 -2.84
C ASN A 66 16.58 8.27 -1.39
N ASN A 67 15.71 8.93 -0.63
CA ASN A 67 15.27 8.52 0.70
C ASN A 67 13.77 8.24 0.70
N LEU A 68 13.35 7.23 1.44
CA LEU A 68 11.97 6.77 1.56
C LEU A 68 11.61 6.49 3.00
N ILE A 69 10.42 6.92 3.39
CA ILE A 69 9.72 6.41 4.57
C ILE A 69 8.23 6.24 4.25
N LEU A 70 7.68 5.08 4.59
CA LEU A 70 6.27 4.77 4.40
C LEU A 70 5.79 3.95 5.60
N THR A 71 4.73 4.42 6.24
CA THR A 71 4.01 3.73 7.30
C THR A 71 2.59 3.46 6.84
N SER A 72 2.10 2.25 7.10
CA SER A 72 0.73 1.84 6.79
C SER A 72 0.13 1.12 7.98
N LEU A 73 -1.05 1.56 8.39
CA LEU A 73 -1.84 0.94 9.44
C LEU A 73 -3.12 0.38 8.82
N GLU A 74 -3.34 -0.92 8.94
CA GLU A 74 -4.50 -1.61 8.39
C GLU A 74 -5.27 -2.33 9.48
N TYR A 75 -6.58 -2.10 9.52
CA TYR A 75 -7.52 -2.77 10.38
C TYR A 75 -8.42 -3.67 9.55
N ARG A 76 -8.23 -4.98 9.67
CA ARG A 76 -8.94 -6.02 8.92
C ARG A 76 -9.98 -6.67 9.82
N PHE A 77 -11.20 -6.82 9.32
CA PHE A 77 -12.31 -7.42 10.04
C PHE A 77 -13.11 -8.36 9.12
N PRO A 78 -13.54 -9.52 9.61
CA PRO A 78 -14.48 -10.37 8.88
C PRO A 78 -15.85 -9.69 8.85
N ILE A 79 -16.51 -9.68 7.70
CA ILE A 79 -17.90 -9.22 7.57
C ILE A 79 -18.83 -10.42 7.65
N ALA A 80 -18.55 -11.45 6.87
CA ALA A 80 -19.32 -12.69 6.87
C ALA A 80 -18.44 -13.86 6.40
N ASN A 81 -18.50 -14.98 7.11
CA ASN A 81 -18.08 -16.26 6.57
C ASN A 81 -19.34 -16.90 5.98
N ILE A 82 -19.43 -16.93 4.67
CA ILE A 82 -20.61 -17.45 3.97
C ILE A 82 -20.20 -18.86 3.52
N GLU A 83 -20.28 -19.84 4.41
CA GLU A 83 -20.09 -21.25 3.99
C GLU A 83 -21.32 -21.77 3.21
N HIS A 84 -21.92 -20.91 2.39
CA HIS A 84 -23.17 -21.14 1.68
C HIS A 84 -22.94 -21.10 0.18
N SER A 85 -23.25 -22.20 -0.49
CA SER A 85 -23.20 -22.31 -1.94
C SER A 85 -24.24 -21.40 -2.58
N LEU A 86 -23.83 -20.43 -3.40
CA LEU A 86 -24.74 -19.74 -4.31
C LEU A 86 -24.79 -20.55 -5.61
N LYS A 87 -25.89 -21.28 -5.80
CA LYS A 87 -26.16 -21.98 -7.06
C LYS A 87 -26.62 -20.96 -8.09
N LEU A 88 -25.72 -20.52 -8.97
CA LEU A 88 -26.05 -19.65 -10.10
C LEU A 88 -26.16 -20.51 -11.37
N GLY A 89 -27.27 -21.24 -11.50
CA GLY A 89 -27.50 -22.15 -12.63
C GLY A 89 -26.58 -23.39 -12.61
N PRO A 90 -25.91 -23.77 -13.72
CA PRO A 90 -25.00 -24.93 -13.74
C PRO A 90 -23.64 -24.65 -13.06
N LEU A 91 -23.36 -23.40 -12.68
CA LEU A 91 -22.13 -23.01 -11.98
C LEU A 91 -22.39 -22.94 -10.47
N SER A 92 -21.62 -23.71 -9.70
CA SER A 92 -21.57 -23.60 -8.25
C SER A 92 -20.41 -22.70 -7.87
N ILE A 93 -20.70 -21.44 -7.54
CA ILE A 93 -19.71 -20.50 -7.02
C ILE A 93 -19.92 -20.43 -5.51
N PHE A 94 -18.85 -20.63 -4.75
CA PHE A 94 -18.87 -20.59 -3.29
C PHE A 94 -18.19 -19.31 -2.84
N LEU A 95 -18.94 -18.37 -2.27
CA LEU A 95 -18.35 -17.20 -1.63
C LEU A 95 -17.93 -17.59 -0.22
N GLU A 96 -16.69 -18.01 0.01
CA GLU A 96 -16.28 -18.52 1.32
C GLU A 96 -16.26 -17.43 2.40
N ARG A 97 -15.73 -16.26 2.03
CA ARG A 97 -15.43 -15.21 3.00
C ARG A 97 -15.57 -13.83 2.40
N LEU A 98 -16.26 -12.97 3.13
CA LEU A 98 -16.31 -11.54 2.91
C LEU A 98 -15.61 -10.83 4.07
N SER A 99 -14.56 -10.08 3.77
CA SER A 99 -13.78 -9.32 4.76
C SER A 99 -13.68 -7.86 4.35
N GLY A 100 -13.68 -6.97 5.33
CA GLY A 100 -13.39 -5.56 5.15
C GLY A 100 -12.01 -5.22 5.71
N ALA A 101 -11.40 -4.19 5.15
CA ALA A 101 -10.22 -3.56 5.72
C ALA A 101 -10.37 -2.05 5.68
N LEU A 102 -9.94 -1.37 6.73
CA LEU A 102 -9.71 0.08 6.74
C LEU A 102 -8.21 0.30 6.83
N PHE A 103 -7.68 1.25 6.07
CA PHE A 103 -6.26 1.54 6.09
C PHE A 103 -5.98 3.03 6.14
N VAL A 104 -4.84 3.37 6.73
CA VAL A 104 -4.25 4.70 6.73
C VAL A 104 -2.80 4.56 6.30
N ASP A 105 -2.42 5.24 5.23
CA ASP A 105 -1.05 5.26 4.75
C ASP A 105 -0.45 6.65 4.93
N ILE A 106 0.80 6.73 5.38
CA ILE A 106 1.54 7.97 5.58
C ILE A 106 2.96 7.74 5.07
N GLY A 107 3.42 8.56 4.13
CA GLY A 107 4.77 8.41 3.61
C GLY A 107 5.33 9.64 2.94
N ASN A 108 6.63 9.61 2.72
CA ASN A 108 7.36 10.61 1.97
C ASN A 108 8.54 9.95 1.22
N ALA A 109 8.84 10.46 0.04
CA ALA A 109 10.06 10.18 -0.68
C ALA A 109 10.72 11.51 -1.00
N TRP A 110 12.00 11.67 -0.64
CA TRP A 110 12.72 12.94 -0.80
C TRP A 110 14.15 12.71 -1.23
N GLU A 111 14.73 13.76 -1.80
CA GLU A 111 16.14 13.81 -2.16
C GLU A 111 16.91 14.47 -1.01
N SER A 112 17.96 13.81 -0.51
CA SER A 112 18.88 14.48 0.42
C SER A 112 19.68 15.52 -0.35
N ALA A 113 19.69 16.76 0.14
CA ALA A 113 20.56 17.79 -0.40
C ALA A 113 22.01 17.40 -0.10
N ASP A 114 22.84 17.33 -1.13
CA ASP A 114 24.27 17.13 -0.97
C ASP A 114 24.89 18.30 -0.16
N THR A 115 25.08 18.01 1.12
CA THR A 115 26.14 18.48 2.02
C THR A 115 26.63 19.92 1.84
N ASN A 116 25.88 20.88 2.39
CA ASN A 116 26.48 22.05 3.03
C ASN A 116 26.01 22.10 4.50
N PRO A 117 26.86 21.75 5.48
CA PRO A 117 26.47 21.50 6.87
C PRO A 117 26.31 22.81 7.66
N ASN A 118 25.52 23.76 7.16
CA ASN A 118 25.05 24.86 7.98
C ASN A 118 23.88 24.36 8.82
N ILE A 119 24.00 24.50 10.15
CA ILE A 119 23.00 24.03 11.13
C ILE A 119 21.61 24.64 10.84
N THR A 120 21.57 25.90 10.41
CA THR A 120 20.35 26.58 9.96
C THR A 120 19.73 25.98 8.69
N THR A 121 20.51 25.37 7.80
CA THR A 121 20.00 24.68 6.61
C THR A 121 19.37 23.34 6.99
N LYS A 122 19.98 22.61 7.93
CA LYS A 122 19.51 21.28 8.36
C LYS A 122 18.15 21.32 9.08
N GLU A 123 17.91 22.33 9.91
CA GLU A 123 16.60 22.53 10.56
C GLU A 123 15.49 22.84 9.53
N ASN A 124 15.80 23.64 8.51
CA ASN A 124 14.87 23.96 7.44
C ASN A 124 14.56 22.74 6.55
N GLU A 125 15.55 21.89 6.29
CA GLU A 125 15.36 20.62 5.56
C GLU A 125 14.47 19.64 6.31
N ILE A 126 14.72 19.40 7.61
CA ILE A 126 13.88 18.51 8.42
C ILE A 126 12.43 19.01 8.44
N ASN A 127 12.24 20.32 8.63
CA ASN A 127 10.91 20.94 8.58
C ASN A 127 10.24 20.80 7.21
N SER A 128 11.01 20.87 6.11
CA SER A 128 10.51 20.64 4.74
C SER A 128 10.09 19.19 4.54
N ILE A 129 10.92 18.23 4.96
CA ILE A 129 10.62 16.79 4.89
C ILE A 129 9.35 16.46 5.67
N LEU A 130 9.21 16.97 6.89
CA LEU A 130 8.03 16.78 7.74
C LEU A 130 6.75 17.40 7.16
N ARG A 131 6.85 18.55 6.47
CA ARG A 131 5.70 19.19 5.81
C ARG A 131 5.26 18.49 4.53
N ASN A 132 6.18 17.80 3.86
CA ASN A 132 5.91 17.12 2.58
C ASN A 132 5.31 15.74 2.72
N PHE A 133 5.09 15.25 3.95
CA PHE A 133 4.40 13.99 4.18
C PHE A 133 3.02 13.95 3.52
N LYS A 134 2.82 12.87 2.77
CA LYS A 134 1.55 12.54 2.15
C LYS A 134 0.86 11.50 2.99
N SER A 135 -0.44 11.71 3.19
CA SER A 135 -1.26 10.84 4.01
C SER A 135 -2.54 10.52 3.29
N SER A 136 -3.03 9.30 3.45
CA SER A 136 -4.27 8.84 2.85
C SER A 136 -5.01 7.91 3.79
N ILE A 137 -6.31 7.79 3.54
CA ILE A 137 -7.20 6.88 4.23
C ILE A 137 -8.06 6.17 3.21
N GLY A 138 -8.40 4.92 3.46
CA GLY A 138 -9.29 4.20 2.58
C GLY A 138 -9.87 2.94 3.21
N ALA A 139 -10.66 2.26 2.38
CA ALA A 139 -11.29 1.00 2.71
C ALA A 139 -11.13 0.01 1.56
N GLU A 140 -10.97 -1.25 1.91
CA GLU A 140 -10.98 -2.37 0.96
C GLU A 140 -12.04 -3.39 1.37
N LEU A 141 -12.67 -3.98 0.37
CA LEU A 141 -13.56 -5.12 0.50
C LEU A 141 -12.92 -6.30 -0.23
N LYS A 142 -12.75 -7.41 0.48
CA LYS A 142 -12.18 -8.65 -0.05
C LYS A 142 -13.24 -9.75 -0.02
N ALA A 143 -13.50 -10.34 -1.17
CA ALA A 143 -14.38 -11.48 -1.35
C ALA A 143 -13.57 -12.67 -1.87
N ASP A 144 -13.46 -13.71 -1.06
CA ASP A 144 -12.76 -14.95 -1.39
C ASP A 144 -13.79 -15.96 -1.92
N PHE A 145 -13.60 -16.39 -3.16
CA PHE A 145 -14.46 -17.35 -3.83
C PHE A 145 -13.71 -18.65 -4.08
N ASN A 146 -14.42 -19.77 -3.93
CA ASN A 146 -13.95 -21.08 -4.29
C ASN A 146 -14.85 -21.68 -5.38
N TYR A 147 -14.21 -22.44 -6.25
CA TYR A 147 -14.82 -23.10 -7.38
C TYR A 147 -14.65 -24.60 -7.23
N GLN A 148 -15.67 -25.37 -7.60
CA GLN A 148 -15.70 -26.83 -7.45
C GLN A 148 -14.52 -27.58 -8.13
N TYR A 149 -13.76 -26.91 -9.00
CA TYR A 149 -12.55 -27.42 -9.66
C TYR A 149 -11.22 -26.87 -9.08
N ASP A 150 -11.13 -26.63 -7.77
CA ASP A 150 -9.88 -26.26 -7.05
C ASP A 150 -9.19 -24.96 -7.50
N SER A 151 -9.94 -24.02 -8.06
CA SER A 151 -9.40 -22.70 -8.45
C SER A 151 -10.01 -21.59 -7.58
N PRO A 152 -9.50 -21.36 -6.36
CA PRO A 152 -9.94 -20.24 -5.56
C PRO A 152 -9.47 -18.92 -6.18
N PHE A 153 -10.38 -17.95 -6.24
CA PHE A 153 -10.06 -16.60 -6.68
C PHE A 153 -10.54 -15.58 -5.64
N THR A 154 -9.77 -14.51 -5.50
CA THR A 154 -10.06 -13.40 -4.62
C THR A 154 -10.39 -12.18 -5.47
N LEU A 155 -11.56 -11.60 -5.21
CA LEU A 155 -11.91 -10.27 -5.69
C LEU A 155 -11.66 -9.25 -4.57
N LYS A 156 -10.85 -8.23 -4.86
CA LYS A 156 -10.63 -7.11 -3.95
C LYS A 156 -11.07 -5.82 -4.61
N MET A 157 -11.84 -5.01 -3.91
CA MET A 157 -12.25 -3.68 -4.34
C MET A 157 -11.82 -2.68 -3.28
N GLY A 158 -11.10 -1.64 -3.67
CA GLY A 158 -10.58 -0.65 -2.75
C GLY A 158 -10.89 0.77 -3.20
N ALA A 159 -11.10 1.64 -2.23
CA ALA A 159 -11.21 3.07 -2.45
C ALA A 159 -10.34 3.80 -1.42
N ALA A 160 -9.56 4.76 -1.89
CA ALA A 160 -8.62 5.54 -1.10
C ALA A 160 -8.78 7.02 -1.39
N LYS A 161 -8.58 7.86 -0.39
CA LYS A 161 -8.61 9.31 -0.49
C LYS A 161 -7.33 9.89 0.09
N ALA A 162 -6.65 10.74 -0.67
CA ALA A 162 -5.56 11.54 -0.19
C ALA A 162 -6.09 12.60 0.79
N LEU A 163 -5.49 12.67 1.97
CA LEU A 163 -5.77 13.70 2.97
C LEU A 163 -4.91 14.94 2.71
N SER A 164 -3.69 14.77 2.21
CA SER A 164 -2.80 15.91 1.88
C SER A 164 -3.04 16.49 0.47
N ASP A 165 -3.95 15.93 -0.33
CA ASP A 165 -4.36 16.47 -1.65
C ASP A 165 -5.88 16.45 -1.79
N PRO A 166 -6.57 17.61 -1.84
CA PRO A 166 -8.03 17.70 -1.92
C PRO A 166 -8.65 16.99 -3.13
N LYS A 167 -7.88 16.78 -4.21
CA LYS A 167 -8.35 16.13 -5.44
C LYS A 167 -7.87 14.68 -5.57
N GLY A 168 -7.06 14.19 -4.64
CA GLY A 168 -6.53 12.82 -4.69
C GLY A 168 -7.57 11.81 -4.21
N TYR A 169 -8.09 11.01 -5.15
CA TYR A 169 -8.85 9.82 -4.85
C TYR A 169 -8.42 8.71 -5.80
N ASP A 170 -8.51 7.48 -5.34
CA ASP A 170 -8.15 6.30 -6.10
C ASP A 170 -9.17 5.20 -5.84
N ILE A 171 -9.63 4.54 -6.89
CA ILE A 171 -10.58 3.44 -6.83
C ILE A 171 -10.01 2.34 -7.71
N TYR A 172 -9.85 1.16 -7.12
CA TYR A 172 -9.22 0.03 -7.80
C TYR A 172 -9.94 -1.26 -7.51
N ILE A 173 -9.82 -2.18 -8.46
CA ILE A 173 -10.33 -3.54 -8.37
C ILE A 173 -9.16 -4.45 -8.74
N THR A 174 -8.96 -5.49 -7.96
CA THR A 174 -7.93 -6.50 -8.17
C THR A 174 -8.57 -7.87 -8.14
N LEU A 175 -8.21 -8.70 -9.12
CA LEU A 175 -8.56 -10.11 -9.16
C LEU A 175 -7.26 -10.91 -9.05
N GLY A 176 -7.19 -11.83 -8.11
CA GLY A 176 -6.01 -12.67 -7.89
C GLY A 176 -6.41 -14.11 -7.55
N THR A 177 -5.48 -15.03 -7.70
CA THR A 177 -5.64 -16.40 -7.20
C THR A 177 -5.18 -16.44 -5.73
N SER A 178 -5.94 -17.10 -4.87
CA SER A 178 -5.50 -17.37 -3.49
C SER A 178 -4.61 -18.62 -3.53
N PHE A 179 -3.34 -18.51 -3.15
CA PHE A 179 -2.41 -19.64 -3.02
C PHE A 179 -2.07 -19.90 -1.55
#